data_AF-A0A067PL26-F1
#
_entry.id   AF-A0A067PL26-F1
#
_cell.length_a   1.000
_cell.length_b   1.000
_cell.length_c   1.000
_cell.angle_alpha   90.00
_cell.angle_beta   90.00
_cell.angle_gamma   90.00
#
_symmetry.space_group_name_H-M   'P 1'
#
loop_
_entity.id
_entity.type
_entity.pdbx_description
1 polymer ?
#
loop_
_entity_poly.entity_id
_entity_poly.type
_entity_poly.pdbx_seq_one_letter_code
_entity_poly.pdbx_strand_id
1 'polypeptide(L)'
;MYATPAALQIVEICREICIHLKDPHDQKKSQSSLLSLAQCSRAFSQPALDLLWETLYDMEPLLKLLSGLVVESRLVDDRGVKFYTIARTLRDRDWTRYDNYSRRVRVLDYTHTGKVDSDIYLQLT
;
A
#
# COMPACT_ATOMS: atom_id res chain seq x y z
N MET A 1 6.17 -11.74 32.50
CA MET A 1 5.02 -11.31 31.67
C MET A 1 4.68 -9.88 32.05
N TYR A 2 4.95 -8.91 31.19
CA TYR A 2 4.52 -7.53 31.44
C TYR A 2 3.05 -7.40 31.05
N ALA A 3 2.21 -6.91 31.96
CA ALA A 3 0.82 -6.63 31.68
C ALA A 3 0.72 -5.51 30.63
N THR A 4 0.00 -5.76 29.54
CA THR A 4 -0.36 -4.70 28.59
C THR A 4 -1.30 -3.71 29.31
N PRO A 5 -1.02 -2.39 29.29
CA PRO A 5 -1.93 -1.40 29.84
C PRO A 5 -3.34 -1.55 29.25
N ALA A 6 -4.39 -1.43 30.08
CA ALA A 6 -5.78 -1.62 29.64
C ALA A 6 -6.17 -0.71 28.46
N ALA A 7 -5.62 0.51 28.40
CA ALA A 7 -5.83 1.43 27.28
C ALA A 7 -5.31 0.88 25.93
N LEU A 8 -4.21 0.11 25.93
CA LEU A 8 -3.65 -0.51 24.72
C LEU A 8 -4.42 -1.77 24.28
N GLN A 9 -5.48 -2.14 24.99
CA GLN A 9 -6.41 -3.18 24.57
C GLN A 9 -7.59 -2.63 23.77
N ILE A 10 -7.76 -1.30 23.72
CA ILE A 10 -8.82 -0.63 22.97
C ILE A 10 -8.25 -0.26 21.60
N VAL A 11 -8.72 -0.93 20.54
CA VAL A 11 -8.17 -0.78 19.19
C VAL A 11 -8.36 0.64 18.65
N GLU A 12 -9.42 1.32 19.05
CA GLU A 12 -9.73 2.71 18.71
C GLU A 12 -8.69 3.66 19.30
N ILE A 13 -8.25 3.42 20.55
CA ILE A 13 -7.18 4.22 21.16
C ILE A 13 -5.86 3.99 20.42
N CYS A 14 -5.54 2.73 20.12
CA CYS A 14 -4.33 2.41 19.35
C CYS A 14 -4.37 3.05 17.95
N ARG A 15 -5.54 3.05 17.30
CA ARG A 15 -5.74 3.71 16.00
C ARG A 15 -5.55 5.21 16.11
N GLU A 16 -6.11 5.86 17.13
CA GLU A 16 -5.99 7.30 17.33
C GLU A 16 -4.53 7.73 17.55
N ILE A 17 -3.78 6.97 18.36
CA ILE A 17 -2.34 7.18 18.53
C ILE A 17 -1.62 7.10 17.18
N CYS A 18 -1.93 6.09 16.36
CA CYS A 18 -1.32 5.97 15.04
C CYS A 18 -1.72 7.12 14.09
N ILE A 19 -2.95 7.64 14.17
CA ILE A 19 -3.39 8.81 13.39
C ILE A 19 -2.55 10.03 13.75
N HIS A 20 -2.26 10.25 15.04
CA HIS A 20 -1.44 11.37 15.49
C HIS A 20 0.04 11.29 15.04
N LEU A 21 0.49 10.16 14.48
CA LEU A 21 1.80 10.07 13.84
C LEU A 21 1.81 10.54 12.39
N LYS A 22 0.63 10.76 11.77
CA LYS A 22 0.52 11.29 10.43
C LYS A 22 0.81 12.80 10.45
N ASP A 23 1.90 13.18 9.80
CA ASP A 23 2.21 14.56 9.47
C ASP A 23 1.87 14.79 7.99
N PRO A 24 0.90 15.68 7.67
CA PRO A 24 0.53 15.96 6.28
C PRO A 24 1.67 16.59 5.47
N HIS A 25 2.69 17.17 6.12
CA HIS A 25 3.85 17.77 5.45
C HIS A 25 5.02 16.79 5.28
N ASP A 26 5.02 15.66 6.01
CA ASP A 26 6.09 14.65 5.96
C ASP A 26 5.51 13.22 5.95
N GLN A 27 5.02 12.84 4.78
CA GLN A 27 4.47 11.51 4.55
C GLN A 27 5.51 10.41 4.77
N LYS A 28 6.79 10.65 4.44
CA LYS A 28 7.84 9.63 4.57
C LYS A 28 8.11 9.31 6.04
N LYS A 29 8.20 10.32 6.89
CA LYS A 29 8.33 10.15 8.34
C LYS A 29 7.09 9.49 8.94
N SER A 30 5.90 9.87 8.47
CA SER A 30 4.64 9.24 8.88
C SER A 30 4.65 7.73 8.59
N GLN A 31 5.00 7.33 7.36
CA GLN A 31 5.08 5.93 6.97
C GLN A 31 6.14 5.16 7.77
N SER A 32 7.32 5.76 7.99
CA SER A 32 8.39 5.15 8.79
C SER A 32 7.95 4.90 10.24
N SER A 33 7.26 5.86 10.85
CA SER A 33 6.78 5.76 12.23
C SER A 33 5.68 4.70 12.36
N LEU A 34 4.72 4.68 11.42
CA LEU A 34 3.68 3.66 11.37
C LEU A 34 4.27 2.26 11.14
N LEU A 35 5.24 2.12 10.24
CA LEU A 35 5.91 0.85 9.98
C LEU A 35 6.66 0.35 11.24
N SER A 36 7.33 1.26 11.95
CA SER A 36 8.04 0.93 13.19
C SER A 36 7.06 0.46 14.27
N LEU A 37 5.94 1.17 14.46
CA LEU A 37 4.88 0.73 15.38
C LEU A 37 4.30 -0.63 15.00
N ALA A 38 4.07 -0.85 13.70
CA ALA A 38 3.48 -2.08 13.20
C ALA A 38 4.35 -3.32 13.51
N GLN A 39 5.67 -3.13 13.54
CA GLN A 39 6.66 -4.19 13.80
C GLN A 39 6.95 -4.39 15.30
N CYS A 40 6.92 -3.32 16.10
CA CYS A 40 7.37 -3.39 17.50
C CYS A 40 6.28 -3.81 18.50
N SER A 41 5.00 -3.67 18.18
CA SER A 41 3.91 -3.96 19.12
C SER A 41 2.71 -4.64 18.47
N ARG A 42 2.25 -5.74 19.10
CA ARG A 42 1.05 -6.47 18.66
C ARG A 42 -0.22 -5.61 18.72
N ALA A 43 -0.33 -4.75 19.74
CA ALA A 43 -1.49 -3.86 19.90
C ALA A 43 -1.57 -2.81 18.78
N PHE A 44 -0.41 -2.37 18.27
CA PHE A 44 -0.34 -1.37 17.20
C PHE A 44 -0.25 -1.99 15.80
N SER A 45 0.07 -3.28 15.68
CA SER A 45 0.29 -3.95 14.39
C SER A 45 -0.87 -3.76 13.41
N GLN A 46 -2.08 -4.10 13.85
CA GLN A 46 -3.28 -3.98 13.04
C GLN A 46 -3.61 -2.52 12.68
N PRO A 47 -3.79 -1.58 13.64
CA PRO A 47 -4.16 -0.20 13.33
C PRO A 47 -3.07 0.55 12.54
N ALA A 48 -1.79 0.28 12.79
CA ALA A 48 -0.71 0.92 12.05
C ALA A 48 -0.64 0.42 10.60
N LEU A 49 -0.84 -0.88 10.36
CA LEU A 49 -0.94 -1.42 9.00
C LEU A 49 -2.19 -0.90 8.28
N ASP A 50 -3.32 -0.78 8.96
CA ASP A 50 -4.53 -0.20 8.36
C ASP A 50 -4.26 1.23 7.87
N LEU A 51 -3.59 2.06 8.67
CA LEU A 51 -3.27 3.44 8.31
C LEU A 51 -2.15 3.57 7.28
N LEU A 52 -1.20 2.62 7.23
CA LEU A 52 -0.10 2.61 6.27
C LEU A 52 -0.59 2.27 4.86
N TRP A 53 -1.62 1.43 4.75
CA TRP A 53 -2.24 1.02 3.49
C TRP A 53 -3.52 1.80 3.15
N GLU A 54 -4.05 2.62 4.07
CA GLU A 54 -5.30 3.37 3.91
C GLU A 54 -5.36 4.19 2.62
N THR A 55 -4.28 4.91 2.31
CA THR A 55 -4.17 5.74 1.11
C THR A 55 -2.95 5.32 0.30
N LEU A 56 -3.19 4.91 -0.94
CA LEU A 56 -2.12 4.62 -1.90
C LEU A 56 -2.12 5.68 -3.00
N TYR A 57 -0.91 6.15 -3.34
CA TYR A 57 -0.67 7.10 -4.44
C TYR A 57 -0.21 6.42 -5.73
N ASP A 58 0.14 5.14 -5.63
CA ASP A 58 0.50 4.26 -6.73
C ASP A 58 0.01 2.85 -6.35
N MET A 59 -0.44 2.07 -7.33
CA MET A 59 -0.82 0.67 -7.15
C MET A 59 0.39 -0.26 -7.03
N GLU A 60 1.58 0.20 -7.42
CA GLU A 60 2.83 -0.57 -7.38
C GLU A 60 3.11 -1.26 -6.02
N PRO A 61 2.94 -0.63 -4.84
CA PRO A 61 3.17 -1.30 -3.55
C PRO A 61 2.30 -2.52 -3.35
N LEU A 62 1.04 -2.47 -3.78
CA LEU A 62 0.10 -3.58 -3.68
C LEU A 62 0.43 -4.67 -4.71
N LEU A 63 0.74 -4.27 -5.93
CA LEU A 63 1.15 -5.17 -7.02
C LEU A 63 2.44 -5.94 -6.69
N LYS A 64 3.39 -5.30 -5.99
CA LYS A 64 4.63 -5.94 -5.50
C LYS A 64 4.40 -7.08 -4.50
N LEU A 65 3.20 -7.22 -3.93
CA LEU A 65 2.88 -8.36 -3.07
C LEU A 65 2.76 -9.67 -3.86
N LEU A 66 2.49 -9.57 -5.17
CA LEU A 66 2.46 -10.71 -6.08
C LEU A 66 3.90 -11.09 -6.43
N SER A 67 4.46 -12.09 -5.76
CA SER A 67 5.89 -12.43 -5.88
C SER A 67 6.28 -13.08 -7.23
N GLY A 68 5.41 -13.04 -8.24
CA GLY A 68 5.70 -13.37 -9.63
C GLY A 68 5.63 -12.18 -10.58
N LEU A 69 5.33 -10.99 -10.06
CA LEU A 69 5.22 -9.77 -10.84
C LEU A 69 6.59 -9.09 -10.96
N VAL A 70 7.00 -8.81 -12.19
CA VAL A 70 8.19 -8.05 -12.54
C VAL A 70 7.73 -6.67 -13.02
N VAL A 71 8.37 -5.62 -12.51
CA VAL A 71 8.09 -4.24 -12.88
C VAL A 71 9.27 -3.70 -13.67
N GLU A 72 9.02 -3.22 -14.89
CA GLU A 72 10.03 -2.61 -15.74
C GLU A 72 9.62 -1.19 -16.10
N SER A 73 10.52 -0.24 -15.88
CA SER A 73 10.32 1.14 -16.32
C SER A 73 10.99 1.33 -17.68
N ARG A 74 10.25 1.79 -18.68
CA ARG A 74 10.77 2.07 -20.03
C ARG A 74 10.31 3.46 -20.48
N LEU A 75 11.07 4.08 -21.38
CA LEU A 75 10.63 5.30 -22.07
C LEU A 75 9.85 4.90 -23.33
N VAL A 76 8.63 5.40 -23.46
CA VAL A 76 7.78 5.28 -24.66
C VAL A 76 7.37 6.70 -25.02
N ASP A 77 7.79 7.18 -26.19
CA ASP A 77 7.54 8.55 -26.66
C ASP A 77 7.92 9.62 -25.61
N ASP A 78 9.15 9.55 -25.09
CA ASP A 78 9.69 10.41 -24.03
C ASP A 78 8.91 10.40 -22.70
N ARG A 79 7.98 9.45 -22.53
CA ARG A 79 7.20 9.25 -21.31
C ARG A 79 7.67 8.00 -20.58
N GLY A 80 7.91 8.13 -19.26
CA GLY A 80 8.23 6.99 -18.41
C GLY A 80 6.98 6.13 -18.18
N VAL A 81 6.98 4.91 -18.71
CA VAL A 81 5.91 3.93 -18.58
C VAL A 81 6.40 2.74 -17.75
N LYS A 82 5.58 2.29 -16.80
CA LYS A 82 5.82 1.06 -16.02
C LYS A 82 5.08 -0.11 -16.68
N PHE A 83 5.81 -1.16 -17.02
CA PHE A 83 5.29 -2.43 -17.50
C PHE A 83 5.27 -3.44 -16.36
N TYR A 84 4.14 -4.13 -16.21
CA TYR A 84 3.92 -5.13 -15.19
C TYR A 84 3.76 -6.50 -15.85
N THR A 85 4.72 -7.38 -15.65
CA THR A 85 4.75 -8.70 -16.29
C THR A 85 4.67 -9.79 -15.23
N ILE A 86 3.72 -10.72 -15.38
CA ILE A 86 3.64 -11.91 -14.53
C ILE A 86 4.64 -12.94 -15.09
N ALA A 87 5.85 -12.95 -14.53
CA ALA A 87 6.96 -13.80 -15.00
C ALA A 87 6.83 -15.27 -14.58
N ARG A 88 5.96 -15.57 -13.60
CA ARG A 88 5.63 -16.93 -13.16
C ARG A 88 4.16 -17.02 -12.76
N THR A 89 3.60 -18.23 -12.81
CA THR A 89 2.26 -18.51 -12.29
C THR A 89 2.13 -18.05 -10.84
N LEU A 90 1.10 -17.26 -10.56
CA LEU A 90 0.75 -16.81 -9.21
C LEU A 90 0.15 -17.98 -8.44
N ARG A 91 0.58 -18.15 -7.19
CA ARG A 91 0.06 -19.20 -6.30
C ARG A 91 -1.03 -18.60 -5.42
N ASP A 92 -1.89 -19.44 -4.85
CA ASP A 92 -2.96 -18.99 -3.94
C ASP A 92 -2.42 -18.10 -2.81
N ARG A 93 -1.23 -18.42 -2.26
CA ARG A 93 -0.59 -17.59 -1.23
C ARG A 93 -0.28 -16.15 -1.69
N ASP A 94 0.00 -15.94 -2.98
CA ASP A 94 0.28 -14.61 -3.53
C ASP A 94 -1.01 -13.78 -3.52
N TRP A 95 -2.13 -14.41 -3.93
CA TRP A 95 -3.47 -13.81 -3.88
C TRP A 95 -3.96 -13.56 -2.45
N THR A 96 -3.82 -14.55 -1.55
CA THR A 96 -4.16 -14.38 -0.13
C THR A 96 -3.41 -13.21 0.49
N ARG A 97 -2.12 -13.03 0.16
CA ARG A 97 -1.35 -11.88 0.64
C ARG A 97 -1.89 -10.59 0.04
N TYR A 98 -2.08 -10.54 -1.27
CA TYR A 98 -2.64 -9.37 -1.96
C TYR A 98 -3.98 -8.94 -1.33
N ASP A 99 -4.92 -9.88 -1.16
CA ASP A 99 -6.25 -9.63 -0.60
C ASP A 99 -6.21 -9.12 0.84
N ASN A 100 -5.30 -9.63 1.66
CA ASN A 100 -5.17 -9.18 3.05
C ASN A 100 -4.74 -7.72 3.17
N TYR A 101 -3.91 -7.23 2.25
CA TYR A 101 -3.47 -5.84 2.23
C TYR A 101 -4.41 -4.93 1.44
N SER A 102 -4.98 -5.42 0.34
CA SER A 102 -5.89 -4.63 -0.51
C SER A 102 -7.14 -4.17 0.24
N ARG A 103 -7.66 -5.00 1.15
CA ARG A 103 -8.82 -4.67 2.00
C ARG A 103 -8.58 -3.49 2.95
N ARG A 104 -7.32 -3.13 3.20
CA ARG A 104 -6.94 -1.99 4.05
C ARG A 104 -6.93 -0.69 3.27
N VAL A 105 -6.84 -0.78 1.94
CA VAL A 105 -6.87 0.39 1.06
C VAL A 105 -8.27 0.98 1.06
N ARG A 106 -8.36 2.27 1.40
CA ARG A 106 -9.60 3.05 1.43
C ARG A 106 -9.61 4.13 0.36
N VAL A 107 -8.43 4.64 -0.01
CA VAL A 107 -8.26 5.72 -0.97
C VAL A 107 -7.16 5.35 -1.95
N LEU A 108 -7.46 5.48 -3.24
CA LEU A 108 -6.48 5.48 -4.32
C LEU A 108 -6.36 6.92 -4.83
N ASP A 109 -5.36 7.64 -4.33
CA ASP A 109 -5.13 9.06 -4.62
C ASP A 109 -4.09 9.18 -5.73
N TYR A 110 -4.54 8.94 -6.96
CA TYR A 110 -3.69 8.96 -8.13
C TYR A 110 -3.93 10.24 -8.95
N THR A 111 -2.93 11.10 -9.01
CA THR A 111 -2.94 12.27 -9.88
C THR A 111 -2.58 11.84 -11.30
N HIS A 112 -3.58 11.74 -12.18
CA HIS A 112 -3.32 11.49 -13.59
C HIS A 112 -2.77 12.76 -14.26
N THR A 113 -1.50 12.72 -14.64
CA THR A 113 -0.82 13.81 -15.38
C THR A 113 -0.75 13.54 -16.88
N GLY A 114 -1.23 12.38 -17.33
CA GLY A 114 -1.24 11.98 -18.74
C GLY A 114 -2.41 12.57 -19.51
N LYS A 115 -2.22 12.79 -20.82
CA LYS A 115 -3.33 12.71 -21.77
C LYS A 115 -3.59 11.23 -21.99
N VAL A 116 -4.78 10.73 -21.63
CA VAL A 116 -5.18 9.38 -22.00
C VAL A 116 -5.15 9.30 -23.52
N ASP A 117 -4.26 8.46 -24.06
CA ASP A 117 -4.22 8.22 -25.49
C ASP A 117 -5.44 7.37 -25.87
N SER A 118 -6.33 7.95 -26.67
CA SER A 118 -7.56 7.30 -27.14
C SER A 118 -7.29 6.01 -27.93
N ASP A 119 -6.07 5.82 -28.43
CA ASP A 119 -5.67 4.62 -29.16
C ASP A 119 -5.70 3.35 -28.29
N ILE A 120 -5.72 3.48 -26.96
CA ILE A 120 -5.88 2.32 -26.06
C ILE A 120 -7.22 1.60 -26.27
N TYR A 121 -8.25 2.32 -26.73
CA TYR A 121 -9.55 1.73 -27.05
C TYR A 121 -9.56 0.98 -28.39
N LEU A 122 -8.63 1.31 -29.29
CA LEU A 122 -8.50 0.63 -30.58
C LEU A 122 -7.84 -0.75 -30.46
N GLN A 123 -7.15 -1.04 -29.34
CA GLN A 123 -6.55 -2.34 -29.06
C GLN A 123 -7.51 -3.34 -28.39
N LEU A 124 -8.73 -2.90 -28.04
CA LEU A 124 -9.76 -3.72 -27.38
C LEU A 124 -10.86 -4.20 -28.33
N THR A 125 -10.79 -3.85 -29.61
CA THR A 125 -11.66 -4.32 -30.71
C THR A 125 -10.91 -5.25 -31.64
#